data_AF-A0A6J7E235-F1
#
_entry.id   AF-A0A6J7E235-F1
#
_cell.length_a   1.000
_cell.length_b   1.000
_cell.length_c   1.000
_cell.angle_alpha   90.00
_cell.angle_beta   90.00
_cell.angle_gamma   90.00
#
_symmetry.space_group_name_H-M   'P 1'
#
loop_
_entity.id
_entity.type
_entity.pdbx_description
1 polymer ?
#
loop_
_entity_poly.entity_id
_entity_poly.type
_entity_poly.pdbx_seq_one_letter_code
_entity_poly.pdbx_strand_id
1 'polypeptide(L)'
;MTLGFQEDTMATPAAAQAPAETDGHDHAAHGYITEKDAYLKRLKRIEGQARGLQRMVEEDKYCIDILTQVSAMTKALQAVAMGLLEAHISHCVVDAAIAGGPQADAKIKEATDAISRLVRS
;
A
#
# COMPACT_ATOMS: atom_id res chain seq x y z
N MET A 1 -4.13 -60.63 36.10
CA MET A 1 -3.56 -60.27 34.80
C MET A 1 -4.26 -59.00 34.33
N THR A 2 -3.68 -57.81 34.57
CA THR A 2 -2.86 -57.04 33.60
C THR A 2 -3.68 -56.68 32.35
N LEU A 3 -3.96 -55.45 31.92
CA LEU A 3 -3.52 -54.05 32.12
C LEU A 3 -4.73 -53.17 31.68
N GLY A 4 -5.00 -51.94 32.14
CA GLY A 4 -4.20 -50.72 32.01
C GLY A 4 -4.31 -50.10 30.60
N PHE A 5 -5.22 -49.15 30.35
CA PHE A 5 -5.16 -48.09 29.32
C PHE A 5 -6.40 -47.17 29.42
N GLN A 6 -6.33 -45.96 29.96
CA GLN A 6 -5.95 -44.67 29.34
C GLN A 6 -7.21 -43.84 29.00
N GLU A 7 -7.30 -42.65 29.59
CA GLU A 7 -8.25 -41.59 29.25
C GLU A 7 -8.14 -41.21 27.77
N ASP A 8 -9.26 -40.98 27.09
CA ASP A 8 -9.25 -40.13 25.90
C ASP A 8 -10.51 -39.25 25.82
N THR A 9 -10.24 -38.01 26.23
CA THR A 9 -10.94 -36.76 26.03
C THR A 9 -11.75 -36.68 24.72
N MET A 10 -13.06 -36.40 24.83
CA MET A 10 -13.87 -35.96 23.71
C MET A 10 -13.42 -34.57 23.26
N ALA A 11 -12.52 -34.54 22.26
CA ALA A 11 -12.15 -33.35 21.53
C ALA A 11 -13.20 -33.04 20.44
N THR A 12 -13.73 -31.82 20.49
CA THR A 12 -14.52 -31.19 19.43
C THR A 12 -13.73 -31.17 18.11
N PRO A 13 -14.32 -31.52 16.95
CA PRO A 13 -13.65 -31.28 15.68
C PRO A 13 -13.66 -29.78 15.39
N ALA A 14 -12.48 -29.17 15.50
CA ALA A 14 -12.20 -27.84 14.99
C ALA A 14 -12.48 -27.82 13.48
N ALA A 15 -13.29 -26.85 13.05
CA ALA A 15 -13.55 -26.58 11.65
C ALA A 15 -12.21 -26.33 10.93
N ALA A 16 -11.86 -27.20 9.99
CA ALA A 16 -10.76 -27.02 9.07
C ALA A 16 -11.08 -25.80 8.19
N GLN A 17 -10.49 -24.66 8.52
CA GLN A 17 -10.48 -23.49 7.66
C GLN A 17 -9.60 -23.80 6.45
N ALA A 18 -10.21 -23.74 5.27
CA ALA A 18 -9.52 -23.74 3.99
C ALA A 18 -8.46 -22.61 3.98
N PRO A 19 -7.26 -22.84 3.43
CA PRO A 19 -6.32 -21.76 3.24
C PRO A 19 -6.93 -20.79 2.22
N ALA A 20 -7.05 -19.53 2.61
CA ALA A 20 -7.37 -18.44 1.71
C ALA A 20 -6.35 -18.47 0.57
N GLU A 21 -6.84 -18.65 -0.65
CA GLU A 21 -6.08 -18.50 -1.88
C GLU A 21 -5.55 -17.07 -1.91
N THR A 22 -4.30 -16.88 -1.49
CA THR A 22 -3.59 -15.63 -1.71
C THR A 22 -3.31 -15.55 -3.19
N ASP A 23 -4.14 -14.81 -3.92
CA ASP A 23 -3.92 -14.44 -5.31
C ASP A 23 -2.53 -13.80 -5.42
N GLY A 24 -1.59 -14.62 -5.92
CA GLY A 24 -0.20 -14.28 -6.09
C GLY A 24 -0.06 -13.25 -7.20
N HIS A 25 -0.14 -11.98 -6.84
CA HIS A 25 0.38 -10.92 -7.69
C HIS A 25 1.90 -11.06 -7.68
N ASP A 26 2.44 -11.73 -8.70
CA ASP A 26 3.88 -11.85 -8.94
C ASP A 26 4.52 -10.46 -8.88
N HIS A 27 5.23 -10.20 -7.78
CA HIS A 27 6.06 -9.02 -7.55
C HIS A 27 7.33 -9.10 -8.41
N ALA A 28 7.16 -9.22 -9.72
CA ALA A 28 8.26 -9.19 -10.67
C ALA A 28 8.81 -7.76 -10.72
N ALA A 29 9.86 -7.55 -9.93
CA ALA A 29 10.74 -6.39 -9.89
C ALA A 29 10.05 -5.05 -9.55
N HIS A 30 9.95 -4.76 -8.25
CA HIS A 30 9.55 -3.44 -7.75
C HIS A 30 10.43 -2.32 -8.34
N GLY A 31 9.97 -1.68 -9.41
CA GLY A 31 10.64 -0.54 -10.06
C GLY A 31 10.92 0.66 -9.14
N TYR A 32 10.31 0.72 -7.96
CA TYR A 32 10.59 1.74 -6.94
C TYR A 32 11.89 1.48 -6.15
N ILE A 33 12.47 0.27 -6.20
CA ILE A 33 13.61 -0.12 -5.33
C ILE A 33 14.81 0.82 -5.50
N THR A 34 15.06 1.34 -6.70
CA THR A 34 16.16 2.28 -6.98
C THR A 34 16.00 3.62 -6.28
N GLU A 35 14.76 4.02 -5.96
CA GLU A 35 14.42 5.28 -5.29
C GLU A 35 13.84 5.08 -3.88
N LYS A 36 13.94 3.86 -3.34
CA LYS A 36 13.34 3.49 -2.05
C LYS A 36 13.68 4.47 -0.93
N ASP A 37 14.95 4.85 -0.81
CA ASP A 37 15.41 5.78 0.23
C ASP A 37 14.84 7.19 0.05
N ALA A 38 14.65 7.63 -1.20
CA ALA A 38 14.02 8.91 -1.50
C ALA A 38 12.55 8.94 -1.08
N TYR A 39 11.80 7.87 -1.38
CA TYR A 39 10.41 7.73 -0.93
C TYR A 39 10.30 7.66 0.58
N LEU A 40 11.15 6.87 1.25
CA LEU A 40 11.18 6.80 2.71
C LEU A 40 11.49 8.16 3.34
N LYS A 41 12.40 8.95 2.75
CA LYS A 41 12.69 10.31 3.22
C LYS A 41 11.49 11.25 3.08
N ARG A 42 10.76 11.17 1.96
CA ARG A 42 9.51 11.94 1.75
C ARG A 42 8.44 11.55 2.77
N LEU A 43 8.23 10.26 2.99
CA LEU A 43 7.25 9.74 3.95
C LEU A 43 7.58 10.16 5.40
N LYS A 44 8.84 10.08 5.83
CA LYS A 44 9.28 10.58 7.15
C LYS A 44 8.99 12.08 7.34
N ARG A 45 9.10 12.88 6.27
CA ARG A 45 8.75 14.30 6.32
C ARG A 45 7.24 14.49 6.52
N ILE A 46 6.42 13.73 5.80
CA ILE A 46 4.95 13.75 5.90
C ILE A 46 4.51 13.34 7.32
N GLU A 47 5.13 12.31 7.90
CA GLU A 47 4.92 11.90 9.28
C GLU A 47 5.21 13.05 10.28
N GLY A 48 6.28 13.81 10.03
CA GLY A 48 6.59 15.03 10.78
C GLY A 48 5.52 16.12 10.64
N GLN A 49 4.92 16.28 9.46
CA GLN A 49 3.81 17.21 9.22
C GLN A 49 2.55 16.78 10.00
N ALA A 50 2.23 15.48 10.02
CA ALA A 50 1.11 14.94 10.78
C ALA A 50 1.26 15.21 12.29
N ARG A 51 2.45 14.97 12.85
CA ARG A 51 2.76 15.36 14.23
C ARG A 51 2.67 16.87 14.46
N GLY A 52 3.06 17.67 13.46
CA GLY A 52 2.92 19.13 13.50
C GLY A 52 1.46 19.56 13.62
N LEU A 53 0.59 18.97 12.80
CA LEU A 53 -0.86 19.21 12.84
C LEU A 53 -1.47 18.85 14.21
N GLN A 54 -1.08 17.71 14.79
CA GLN A 54 -1.52 17.32 16.13
C GLN A 54 -1.20 18.40 17.17
N ARG A 55 0.05 18.88 17.21
CA ARG A 55 0.46 19.97 18.12
C ARG A 55 -0.31 21.27 17.84
N MET A 56 -0.55 21.61 16.58
CA MET A 56 -1.33 22.82 16.26
C MET A 56 -2.76 22.76 16.80
N VAL A 57 -3.37 21.57 16.80
CA VAL A 57 -4.71 21.37 17.39
C VAL A 57 -4.62 21.42 18.91
N GLU A 58 -3.63 20.76 19.53
CA GLU A 58 -3.41 20.79 20.98
C GLU A 58 -3.14 22.21 21.52
N GLU A 59 -2.50 23.05 20.72
CA GLU A 59 -2.18 24.45 21.04
C GLU A 59 -3.28 25.44 20.61
N ASP A 60 -4.46 24.96 20.21
CA ASP A 60 -5.59 25.78 19.75
C ASP A 60 -5.20 26.83 18.68
N LYS A 61 -4.36 26.44 17.73
CA LYS A 61 -3.91 27.34 16.65
C LYS A 61 -5.08 27.75 15.75
N TYR A 62 -4.88 28.89 15.09
CA TYR A 62 -5.88 29.43 14.17
C TYR A 62 -6.21 28.43 13.05
N CYS A 63 -7.50 28.23 12.82
CA CYS A 63 -8.00 27.20 11.90
C CYS A 63 -7.43 27.35 10.48
N ILE A 64 -7.19 28.58 10.01
CA ILE A 64 -6.63 28.83 8.67
C ILE A 64 -5.18 28.34 8.57
N ASP A 65 -4.40 28.44 9.64
CA ASP A 65 -3.02 27.93 9.66
C ASP A 65 -3.01 26.40 9.64
N ILE A 66 -3.92 25.77 10.38
CA ILE A 66 -4.11 24.32 10.37
C ILE A 66 -4.50 23.85 8.97
N LEU A 67 -5.49 24.49 8.33
CA LEU A 67 -5.91 24.15 6.96
C LEU A 67 -4.79 24.35 5.93
N THR A 68 -3.93 25.35 6.15
CA THR A 68 -2.74 25.58 5.32
C THR A 68 -1.75 24.41 5.46
N GLN A 69 -1.50 23.92 6.67
CA GLN A 69 -0.63 22.76 6.89
C GLN A 69 -1.23 21.45 6.38
N VAL A 70 -2.55 21.26 6.53
CA VAL A 70 -3.27 20.14 5.90
C VAL A 70 -3.04 20.16 4.39
N SER A 71 -3.27 21.31 3.74
CA SER A 71 -3.04 21.46 2.30
C SER A 71 -1.60 21.15 1.89
N ALA A 72 -0.61 21.56 2.70
CA ALA A 72 0.79 21.25 2.46
C ALA A 72 1.10 19.75 2.58
N MET A 73 0.49 19.05 3.54
CA MET A 73 0.64 17.61 3.73
C MET A 73 -0.01 16.83 2.59
N THR A 74 -1.20 17.23 2.14
CA THR A 74 -1.89 16.62 0.99
C THR A 74 -1.05 16.73 -0.28
N LYS A 75 -0.45 17.90 -0.56
CA LYS A 75 0.45 18.09 -1.70
C LYS A 75 1.69 17.18 -1.63
N ALA A 76 2.24 16.97 -0.43
CA ALA A 76 3.38 16.08 -0.24
C ALA A 76 3.00 14.61 -0.50
N LEU A 77 1.82 14.17 -0.06
CA LEU A 77 1.28 12.85 -0.36
C LEU A 77 1.03 12.65 -1.86
N GLN A 78 0.45 13.63 -2.53
CA GLN A 78 0.23 13.61 -3.98
C GLN A 78 1.56 13.49 -4.75
N ALA A 79 2.61 14.19 -4.32
CA ALA A 79 3.94 14.07 -4.93
C ALA A 79 4.54 12.66 -4.77
N VAL A 80 4.34 12.01 -3.62
CA VAL A 80 4.76 10.61 -3.41
C VAL A 80 3.99 9.68 -4.33
N ALA A 81 2.66 9.82 -4.38
CA ALA A 81 1.82 8.99 -5.22
C ALA A 81 2.16 9.13 -6.71
N MET A 82 2.42 10.35 -7.19
CA MET A 82 2.82 10.60 -8.57
C MET A 82 4.17 9.95 -8.91
N GLY A 83 5.16 10.06 -8.02
CA GLY A 83 6.46 9.40 -8.23
C GLY A 83 6.34 7.87 -8.29
N LEU A 84 5.56 7.27 -7.38
CA LEU A 84 5.33 5.82 -7.39
C LEU A 84 4.64 5.35 -8.68
N LEU A 85 3.70 6.16 -9.16
CA LEU A 85 3.02 5.91 -10.42
C LEU A 85 3.99 5.99 -11.61
N GLU A 86 4.82 7.02 -11.69
CA GLU A 86 5.82 7.18 -12.75
C GLU A 86 6.76 5.97 -12.78
N ALA A 87 7.28 5.57 -11.62
CA ALA A 87 8.12 4.37 -11.50
C ALA A 87 7.38 3.09 -11.93
N HIS A 88 6.07 2.99 -11.68
CA HIS A 88 5.27 1.85 -12.11
C HIS A 88 5.05 1.83 -13.63
N ILE A 89 4.74 2.98 -14.24
CA ILE A 89 4.57 3.10 -15.69
C ILE A 89 5.89 2.78 -16.41
N SER A 90 7.00 3.34 -15.97
CA SER A 90 8.30 3.18 -16.63
C SER A 90 8.81 1.74 -16.68
N HIS A 91 8.45 0.91 -15.69
CA HIS A 91 8.92 -0.48 -15.62
C HIS A 91 7.82 -1.46 -16.03
N CYS A 92 6.66 -1.42 -15.40
CA CYS A 92 5.64 -2.46 -15.60
C CYS A 92 4.83 -2.26 -16.89
N VAL A 93 4.57 -1.03 -17.30
CA VAL A 93 3.72 -0.75 -18.47
C VAL A 93 4.53 -0.79 -19.77
N VAL A 94 5.77 -0.29 -19.76
CA VAL A 94 6.66 -0.34 -20.93
C VAL A 94 6.99 -1.80 -21.27
N ASP A 95 7.37 -2.61 -20.29
CA ASP A 95 7.70 -4.02 -20.51
C ASP A 95 6.48 -4.81 -20.99
N ALA A 96 5.29 -4.54 -20.43
CA ALA A 96 4.05 -5.17 -20.86
C ALA A 96 3.64 -4.73 -22.27
N ALA A 97 3.80 -3.45 -22.63
CA ALA A 97 3.52 -2.93 -23.97
C ALA A 97 4.44 -3.54 -25.04
N ILE A 98 5.70 -3.82 -24.69
CA ILE A 98 6.65 -4.54 -25.56
C ILE A 98 6.25 -6.01 -25.71
N ALA A 99 5.79 -6.66 -24.63
CA ALA A 99 5.36 -8.06 -24.64
C ALA A 99 4.05 -8.30 -25.42
N GLY A 100 3.15 -7.32 -25.41
CA GLY A 100 1.89 -7.32 -26.17
C GLY A 100 0.83 -8.32 -25.67
N GLY A 101 -0.31 -8.33 -26.36
CA GLY A 101 -1.42 -9.26 -26.10
C GLY A 101 -2.31 -8.91 -24.89
N PRO A 102 -3.25 -9.80 -24.53
CA PRO A 102 -4.28 -9.51 -23.51
C PRO A 102 -3.74 -9.19 -22.11
N GLN A 103 -2.55 -9.70 -21.76
CA GLN A 103 -1.90 -9.38 -20.49
C GLN A 103 -1.39 -7.94 -20.45
N ALA A 104 -0.96 -7.39 -21.58
CA ALA A 104 -0.53 -5.99 -21.68
C ALA A 104 -1.71 -5.05 -21.42
N ASP A 105 -2.86 -5.32 -22.04
CA ASP A 105 -4.09 -4.54 -21.87
C ASP A 105 -4.57 -4.56 -20.41
N ALA A 106 -4.49 -5.72 -19.75
CA ALA A 106 -4.84 -5.84 -18.33
C ALA A 106 -3.93 -4.99 -17.42
N LYS A 107 -2.61 -4.98 -17.67
CA LYS A 107 -1.65 -4.18 -16.90
C LYS A 107 -1.80 -2.68 -17.14
N ILE A 108 -2.09 -2.27 -18.38
CA ILE A 108 -2.40 -0.87 -18.72
C ILE A 108 -3.68 -0.42 -18.02
N LYS A 109 -4.71 -1.28 -17.99
CA LYS A 109 -5.97 -0.98 -17.29
C LYS A 109 -5.77 -0.82 -15.79
N GLU A 110 -5.00 -1.72 -15.16
CA GLU A 110 -4.66 -1.65 -13.73
C GLU A 110 -4.01 -0.31 -13.37
N ALA A 111 -3.00 0.11 -14.14
CA ALA A 111 -2.35 1.40 -13.96
C ALA A 111 -3.32 2.58 -14.14
N THR A 112 -4.17 2.55 -15.17
CA THR A 112 -5.17 3.59 -15.45
C THR A 112 -6.21 3.72 -14.32
N ASP A 113 -6.65 2.61 -13.75
CA ASP A 113 -7.58 2.59 -12.62
C ASP A 113 -6.93 3.16 -11.35
N ALA A 114 -5.65 2.89 -11.11
CA ALA A 114 -4.90 3.47 -10.00
C ALA A 114 -4.75 4.99 -10.14
N ILE A 115 -4.39 5.49 -11.33
CA ILE A 115 -4.34 6.93 -11.66
C ILE A 115 -5.69 7.58 -11.40
N SER A 116 -6.75 6.94 -11.89
CA SER A 116 -8.12 7.44 -11.77
C SER A 116 -8.54 7.63 -10.30
N ARG A 117 -8.11 6.75 -9.40
CA ARG A 117 -8.37 6.92 -7.95
C ARG A 117 -7.58 8.09 -7.37
N LEU A 118 -6.33 8.28 -7.78
CA LEU A 118 -5.46 9.36 -7.30
C LEU A 118 -5.94 10.76 -7.74
N VAL A 119 -6.49 10.90 -8.95
CA VAL A 119 -6.98 12.20 -9.45
C VAL A 119 -8.29 12.63 -8.80
N ARG A 120 -9.07 11.68 -8.25
CA ARG A 120 -10.37 11.96 -7.62
C ARG A 120 -10.30 12.28 -6.12
N SER A 121 -9.12 12.16 -5.50
CA SER A 121 -8.86 12.46 -4.08
C SER A 121 -8.37 13.89 -3.86
#